data_AF-A0A084Y3D0-F1
#
_entry.id   AF-A0A084Y3D0-F1
#
_cell.length_a   1.000
_cell.length_b   1.000
_cell.length_c   1.000
_cell.angle_alpha   90.00
_cell.angle_beta   90.00
_cell.angle_gamma   90.00
#
_symmetry.space_group_name_H-M   'P 1'
#
loop_
_entity.id
_entity.type
_entity.pdbx_description
1 polymer ?
#
loop_
_entity_poly.entity_id
_entity_poly.type
_entity_poly.pdbx_seq_one_letter_code
_entity_poly.pdbx_strand_id
1 'polypeptide(L)'
;MKEVQYIDDTSGLLVKKVKPNFAKLGKQYGPKMKEVSAVINSFTKEEISTIEKTGGLNKGGFDLVLDDVLISSEDIPGWAVASANGITVALDVTLTDDLKREGIARDFVNRIQNLRKDMGLEVLDKISIEVERNGEVMTSAISEFKQYISTETQAVSLEIKDNVANAAEVDMDESILKVLIRVIK
;
A
#
# COMPACT_ATOMS: atom_id res chain seq x y z
N MET A 1 -5.16 -11.89 0.81
CA MET A 1 -4.28 -12.28 -0.31
C MET A 1 -3.62 -11.01 -0.85
N LYS A 2 -2.31 -11.01 -1.09
CA LYS A 2 -1.63 -9.92 -1.80
C LYS A 2 -1.56 -10.32 -3.27
N GLU A 3 -2.48 -9.83 -4.07
CA GLU A 3 -2.58 -10.13 -5.50
C GLU A 3 -1.76 -9.11 -6.30
N VAL A 4 -0.97 -9.58 -7.25
CA VAL A 4 -0.24 -8.72 -8.19
C VAL A 4 -1.03 -8.69 -9.49
N GLN A 5 -1.56 -7.54 -9.84
CA GLN A 5 -2.27 -7.34 -11.11
C GLN A 5 -1.39 -6.53 -12.06
N TYR A 6 -1.22 -7.06 -13.28
CA TYR A 6 -0.55 -6.34 -14.35
C TYR A 6 -1.55 -5.40 -15.00
N ILE A 7 -1.33 -4.11 -14.81
CA ILE A 7 -2.14 -3.04 -15.37
C ILE A 7 -1.52 -2.65 -16.71
N ASP A 8 -2.19 -2.96 -17.82
CA ASP A 8 -1.81 -2.45 -19.14
C ASP A 8 -2.32 -1.01 -19.31
N ASP A 9 -1.69 -0.23 -20.19
CA ASP A 9 -2.07 1.16 -20.49
C ASP A 9 -3.54 1.31 -20.94
N THR A 10 -4.15 0.22 -21.39
CA THR A 10 -5.56 0.12 -21.81
C THR A 10 -6.56 -0.04 -20.66
N SER A 11 -6.10 -0.38 -19.46
CA SER A 11 -6.95 -0.56 -18.27
C SER A 11 -7.64 0.72 -17.77
N GLY A 12 -7.20 1.88 -18.26
CA GLY A 12 -7.75 3.18 -17.88
C GLY A 12 -7.30 3.71 -16.51
N LEU A 13 -6.61 2.90 -15.70
CA LEU A 13 -6.10 3.30 -14.38
C LEU A 13 -4.92 4.28 -14.48
N LEU A 14 -4.02 4.12 -15.46
CA LEU A 14 -2.94 5.08 -15.67
C LEU A 14 -3.48 6.32 -16.40
N VAL A 15 -3.39 7.49 -15.77
CA VAL A 15 -3.69 8.77 -16.41
C VAL A 15 -2.38 9.37 -16.90
N LYS A 16 -2.10 9.22 -18.19
CA LYS A 16 -0.96 9.91 -18.82
C LYS A 16 -1.37 11.33 -19.18
N LYS A 17 -0.52 12.29 -18.83
CA LYS A 17 -0.58 13.67 -19.30
C LYS A 17 0.53 13.94 -20.30
N VAL A 18 0.23 14.80 -21.24
CA VAL A 18 1.20 15.30 -22.21
C VAL A 18 1.34 16.82 -22.07
N LYS A 19 2.56 17.32 -22.21
CA LYS A 19 2.88 18.74 -22.26
C LYS A 19 3.71 19.05 -23.50
N PRO A 20 3.61 20.25 -24.09
CA PRO A 20 4.46 20.65 -25.20
C PRO A 20 5.91 20.77 -24.76
N ASN A 21 6.86 20.25 -25.54
CA ASN A 21 8.28 20.56 -25.36
C ASN A 21 8.57 21.94 -25.95
N PHE A 22 8.40 22.98 -25.14
CA PHE A 22 8.52 24.37 -25.60
C PHE A 22 9.89 24.70 -26.23
N ALA A 23 10.97 24.04 -25.77
CA ALA A 23 12.31 24.28 -26.29
C ALA A 23 12.49 23.78 -27.74
N LYS A 24 11.86 22.65 -28.08
CA LYS A 24 11.94 22.05 -29.42
C LYS A 24 10.91 22.70 -30.36
N LEU A 25 9.66 22.77 -29.92
CA LEU A 25 8.56 23.34 -30.69
C LEU A 25 8.76 24.82 -31.03
N GLY A 26 9.38 25.60 -30.14
CA GLY A 26 9.69 27.01 -30.42
C GLY A 26 10.63 27.20 -31.60
N LYS A 27 11.58 26.29 -31.81
CA LYS A 27 12.52 26.33 -32.96
C LYS A 27 11.85 25.92 -34.27
N GLN A 28 10.94 24.96 -34.22
CA GLN A 28 10.32 24.37 -35.40
C GLN A 28 9.07 25.13 -35.85
N TYR A 29 8.24 25.56 -34.90
CA TYR A 29 6.91 26.12 -35.18
C TYR A 29 6.78 27.60 -34.80
N GLY A 30 7.77 28.21 -34.12
CA GLY A 30 7.91 29.65 -33.90
C GLY A 30 6.59 30.42 -33.74
N PRO A 31 6.11 31.13 -34.79
CA PRO A 31 4.86 31.91 -34.74
C PRO A 31 3.60 31.07 -34.47
N LYS A 32 3.59 29.78 -34.85
CA LYS A 32 2.49 28.83 -34.62
C LYS A 32 2.57 28.12 -33.26
N MET A 33 3.47 28.55 -32.36
CA MET A 33 3.70 27.88 -31.08
C MET A 33 2.43 27.75 -30.23
N LYS A 34 1.57 28.78 -30.25
CA LYS A 34 0.29 28.74 -29.50
C LYS A 34 -0.67 27.70 -30.05
N GLU A 35 -0.76 27.58 -31.38
CA GLU A 35 -1.64 26.62 -32.05
C GLU A 35 -1.18 25.18 -31.78
N VAL A 36 0.12 24.89 -31.97
CA VAL A 36 0.66 23.55 -31.74
C VAL A 36 0.58 23.14 -30.26
N SER A 37 0.77 24.09 -29.33
CA SER A 37 0.62 23.83 -27.90
C SER A 37 -0.83 23.49 -27.54
N ALA A 38 -1.82 24.17 -28.13
CA ALA A 38 -3.23 23.86 -27.93
C ALA A 38 -3.58 22.47 -28.47
N VAL A 39 -3.04 22.10 -29.64
CA VAL A 39 -3.20 20.76 -30.21
C VAL A 39 -2.63 19.70 -29.27
N ILE A 40 -1.39 19.86 -28.79
CA ILE A 40 -0.75 18.90 -27.87
C ILE A 40 -1.53 18.78 -26.56
N ASN A 41 -1.96 19.90 -25.97
CA ASN A 41 -2.75 19.89 -24.73
C ASN A 41 -4.14 19.23 -24.90
N SER A 42 -4.60 19.05 -26.14
CA SER A 42 -5.87 18.38 -26.48
C SER A 42 -5.72 16.90 -26.83
N PHE A 43 -4.54 16.31 -26.61
CA PHE A 43 -4.33 14.89 -26.90
C PHE A 43 -5.20 13.99 -26.02
N THR A 44 -5.81 12.97 -26.65
CA THR A 44 -6.50 11.90 -25.95
C THR A 44 -5.52 10.82 -25.50
N LYS A 45 -5.98 9.89 -24.64
CA LYS A 45 -5.14 8.77 -24.18
C LYS A 45 -4.62 7.92 -25.34
N GLU A 46 -5.44 7.72 -26.37
CA GLU A 46 -5.12 6.94 -27.56
C GLU A 46 -4.03 7.64 -28.38
N GLU A 47 -4.07 8.95 -28.50
CA GLU A 47 -3.08 9.75 -29.23
C GLU A 47 -1.73 9.80 -28.51
N ILE A 48 -1.74 9.92 -27.17
CA ILE A 48 -0.54 9.80 -26.34
C ILE A 48 0.08 8.39 -26.52
N SER A 49 -0.73 7.33 -26.45
CA SER A 49 -0.23 5.96 -26.67
C SER A 49 0.29 5.75 -28.10
N THR A 50 -0.36 6.38 -29.09
CA THR A 50 0.07 6.31 -30.49
C THR A 50 1.44 6.94 -30.64
N ILE A 51 1.65 8.19 -30.22
CA ILE A 51 2.93 8.88 -30.40
C ILE A 51 4.08 8.19 -29.64
N GLU A 52 3.82 7.53 -28.51
CA GLU A 52 4.80 6.70 -27.80
C GLU A 52 5.18 5.43 -28.58
N LYS A 53 4.20 4.75 -29.19
CA LYS A 53 4.41 3.47 -29.90
C LYS A 53 4.98 3.65 -31.30
N THR A 54 4.49 4.66 -32.03
CA THR A 54 4.86 4.89 -33.45
C THR A 54 5.98 5.91 -33.60
N GLY A 55 6.27 6.70 -32.55
CA GLY A 55 7.27 7.77 -32.57
C GLY A 55 6.78 9.08 -33.19
N GLY A 56 5.55 9.12 -33.72
CA GLY A 56 5.00 10.32 -34.36
C GLY A 56 3.51 10.26 -34.63
N LEU A 57 2.88 11.43 -34.67
CA LEU A 57 1.44 11.63 -34.90
C LEU A 57 1.20 12.91 -35.71
N ASN A 58 0.37 12.82 -36.74
CA ASN A 58 -0.17 14.02 -37.40
C ASN A 58 -1.49 14.43 -36.72
N LYS A 59 -1.55 15.65 -36.20
CA LYS A 59 -2.78 16.20 -35.62
C LYS A 59 -2.87 17.70 -35.83
N GLY A 60 -4.04 18.19 -36.20
CA GLY A 60 -4.28 19.63 -36.39
C GLY A 60 -3.41 20.27 -37.47
N GLY A 61 -2.91 19.49 -38.43
CA GLY A 61 -2.00 19.96 -39.49
C GLY A 61 -0.53 20.07 -39.07
N PHE A 62 -0.16 19.53 -37.91
CA PHE A 62 1.23 19.45 -37.44
C PHE A 62 1.70 17.99 -37.45
N ASP A 63 2.89 17.76 -37.98
CA ASP A 63 3.62 16.49 -37.78
C ASP A 63 4.43 16.58 -36.49
N LEU A 64 3.98 15.84 -35.48
CA LEU A 64 4.56 15.83 -34.15
C LEU A 64 5.34 14.54 -33.96
N VAL A 65 6.56 14.64 -33.44
CA VAL A 65 7.36 13.48 -33.04
C VAL A 65 7.41 13.35 -31.53
N LEU A 66 7.81 12.18 -31.01
CA LEU A 66 7.87 11.92 -29.56
C LEU A 66 8.64 12.99 -28.78
N ASP A 67 9.76 13.47 -29.31
CA ASP A 67 10.57 14.52 -28.71
C ASP A 67 9.89 15.90 -28.60
N ASP A 68 8.84 16.15 -29.39
CA ASP A 68 8.10 17.41 -29.37
C ASP A 68 7.16 17.50 -28.16
N VAL A 69 6.98 16.39 -27.45
CA VAL A 69 6.08 16.27 -26.30
C VAL A 69 6.83 15.73 -25.08
N LEU A 70 6.34 16.11 -23.91
CA LEU A 70 6.77 15.60 -22.62
C LEU A 70 5.60 14.82 -22.03
N ILE A 71 5.72 13.50 -21.97
CA ILE A 71 4.69 12.61 -21.44
C ILE A 71 5.07 12.25 -20.00
N SER A 72 4.11 12.40 -19.09
CA SER A 72 4.25 12.03 -17.68
C SER A 72 3.01 11.27 -17.23
N SER A 73 3.19 10.28 -16.37
CA SER A 73 2.06 9.62 -15.70
C SER A 73 1.67 10.41 -14.46
N GLU A 74 0.38 10.63 -14.24
CA GLU A 74 -0.14 11.18 -12.98
C GLU A 74 -0.40 10.06 -11.96
N ASP A 75 -0.30 10.44 -10.69
CA ASP A 75 -0.63 9.58 -9.56
C ASP A 75 -2.12 9.23 -9.57
N ILE A 76 -2.42 7.97 -9.26
CA ILE A 76 -3.79 7.49 -9.07
C ILE A 76 -4.21 7.89 -7.65
N PRO A 77 -5.29 8.66 -7.44
CA PRO A 77 -5.73 9.02 -6.10
C PRO A 77 -5.93 7.80 -5.21
N GLY A 78 -5.31 7.79 -4.03
CA GLY A 78 -5.36 6.66 -3.09
C GLY A 78 -4.29 5.58 -3.31
N TRP A 79 -3.41 5.75 -4.30
CA TRP A 79 -2.33 4.83 -4.60
C TRP A 79 -0.96 5.51 -4.47
N ALA A 80 0.02 4.80 -3.92
CA ALA A 80 1.41 5.21 -3.97
C ALA A 80 2.03 4.70 -5.29
N VAL A 81 2.47 5.62 -6.14
CA VAL A 81 3.03 5.31 -7.46
C VAL A 81 4.54 5.55 -7.46
N ALA A 82 5.30 4.60 -8.00
CA ALA A 82 6.74 4.74 -8.22
C ALA A 82 7.10 4.26 -9.63
N SER A 83 7.93 5.03 -10.33
CA SER A 83 8.40 4.71 -11.68
C SER A 83 9.92 4.71 -11.75
N ALA A 84 10.51 3.62 -12.26
CA ALA A 84 11.94 3.50 -12.51
C ALA A 84 12.23 2.60 -13.71
N ASN A 85 13.16 3.02 -14.57
CA ASN A 85 13.61 2.26 -15.76
C ASN A 85 12.47 1.76 -16.66
N GLY A 86 11.41 2.57 -16.84
CA GLY A 86 10.25 2.20 -17.67
C GLY A 86 9.25 1.25 -17.00
N ILE A 87 9.43 0.90 -15.72
CA ILE A 87 8.48 0.14 -14.93
C ILE A 87 7.77 1.10 -13.98
N THR A 88 6.44 1.02 -13.94
CA THR A 88 5.61 1.75 -12.98
C THR A 88 4.94 0.74 -12.05
N VAL A 89 5.11 0.92 -10.75
CA VAL A 89 4.43 0.16 -9.71
C VAL A 89 3.47 1.10 -9.02
N ALA A 90 2.21 0.71 -8.93
CA ALA A 90 1.19 1.40 -8.17
C ALA A 90 0.71 0.49 -7.03
N LEU A 91 0.77 0.99 -5.80
CA LEU A 91 0.31 0.29 -4.60
C LEU A 91 -0.92 0.99 -4.05
N ASP A 92 -2.05 0.29 -3.98
CA ASP A 92 -3.21 0.78 -3.23
C ASP A 92 -2.85 0.86 -1.74
N VAL A 93 -2.88 2.08 -1.19
CA VAL A 93 -2.54 2.34 0.22
C VAL A 93 -3.79 2.51 1.08
N THR A 94 -4.97 2.19 0.55
CA THR A 94 -6.22 2.27 1.28
C THR A 94 -6.24 1.21 2.40
N LEU A 95 -6.15 1.67 3.64
CA LEU A 95 -6.27 0.81 4.82
C LEU A 95 -7.74 0.44 5.03
N THR A 96 -8.08 -0.80 4.70
CA THR A 96 -9.35 -1.40 5.09
C THR A 96 -9.34 -1.74 6.58
N ASP A 97 -10.51 -1.84 7.20
CA ASP A 97 -10.59 -2.19 8.61
C ASP A 97 -10.07 -3.61 8.88
N ASP A 98 -10.16 -4.52 7.91
CA ASP A 98 -9.59 -5.87 7.99
C ASP A 98 -8.06 -5.80 8.06
N LEU A 99 -7.42 -4.97 7.22
CA LEU A 99 -5.97 -4.77 7.24
C LEU A 99 -5.49 -4.14 8.55
N LYS A 100 -6.29 -3.24 9.14
CA LYS A 100 -5.99 -2.67 10.46
C LYS A 100 -6.05 -3.74 11.55
N ARG A 101 -7.09 -4.57 11.57
CA ARG A 101 -7.22 -5.66 12.55
C ARG A 101 -6.13 -6.72 12.40
N GLU A 102 -5.73 -7.04 11.17
CA GLU A 102 -4.58 -7.90 10.88
C GLU A 102 -3.27 -7.29 11.40
N GLY A 103 -3.07 -5.98 11.21
CA GLY A 103 -1.93 -5.23 11.76
C GLY A 103 -1.85 -5.36 13.28
N ILE A 104 -2.96 -5.06 13.97
CA ILE A 104 -3.08 -5.21 15.43
C ILE A 104 -2.73 -6.64 15.88
N ALA A 105 -3.22 -7.66 15.18
CA ALA A 105 -2.91 -9.05 15.52
C ALA A 105 -1.41 -9.37 15.37
N ARG A 106 -0.75 -8.85 14.34
CA ARG A 106 0.71 -9.03 14.14
C ARG A 106 1.52 -8.32 15.22
N ASP A 107 1.14 -7.10 15.56
CA ASP A 107 1.82 -6.36 16.62
C ASP A 107 1.65 -7.07 17.95
N PHE A 108 0.45 -7.58 18.24
CA PHE A 108 0.20 -8.37 19.44
C PHE A 108 1.09 -9.62 19.48
N VAL A 109 1.20 -10.37 18.38
CA VAL A 109 2.14 -11.50 18.28
C VAL A 109 3.57 -11.08 18.61
N ASN A 110 4.04 -9.95 18.04
CA ASN A 110 5.39 -9.44 18.32
C ASN A 110 5.57 -9.16 19.82
N ARG A 111 4.60 -8.51 20.46
CA ARG A 111 4.66 -8.20 21.89
C ARG A 111 4.67 -9.45 22.76
N ILE A 112 3.82 -10.44 22.46
CA ILE A 112 3.82 -11.73 23.16
C ILE A 112 5.17 -12.42 23.01
N GLN A 113 5.76 -12.41 21.83
CA GLN A 113 7.06 -13.03 21.59
C GLN A 113 8.18 -12.35 22.37
N ASN A 114 8.12 -11.03 22.56
CA ASN A 114 9.07 -10.33 23.42
C ASN A 114 8.85 -10.69 24.89
N LEU A 115 7.60 -10.74 25.37
CA LEU A 115 7.29 -11.20 26.73
C LEU A 115 7.80 -12.62 26.99
N ARG A 116 7.68 -13.54 26.02
CA ARG A 116 8.24 -14.90 26.12
C ARG A 116 9.75 -14.87 26.34
N LYS A 117 10.48 -14.03 25.62
CA LYS A 117 11.94 -13.86 25.77
C LYS A 117 12.30 -13.27 27.11
N ASP A 118 11.56 -12.25 27.57
CA ASP A 118 11.78 -11.59 28.86
C ASP A 118 11.54 -12.55 30.03
N MET A 119 10.60 -13.48 29.87
CA MET A 119 10.34 -14.58 30.81
C MET A 119 11.35 -15.73 30.71
N GLY A 120 12.28 -15.69 29.75
CA GLY A 120 13.29 -16.73 29.54
C GLY A 120 12.74 -18.05 28.98
N LEU A 121 11.60 -18.00 28.26
CA LEU A 121 10.97 -19.19 27.70
C LEU A 121 11.71 -19.69 26.47
N GLU A 122 11.73 -21.01 26.30
CA GLU A 122 12.26 -21.63 25.09
C GLU A 122 11.27 -21.49 23.93
N VAL A 123 11.79 -21.67 22.70
CA VAL A 123 10.98 -21.55 21.48
C VAL A 123 9.84 -22.58 21.43
N LEU A 124 10.05 -23.75 22.04
CA LEU A 124 9.09 -24.85 22.03
C LEU A 124 8.07 -24.81 23.18
N ASP A 125 8.26 -23.92 24.16
CA ASP A 125 7.40 -23.86 25.33
C ASP A 125 5.96 -23.52 24.96
N LYS A 126 5.03 -24.32 25.45
CA LYS A 126 3.60 -24.07 25.28
C LYS A 126 3.11 -23.11 26.34
N ILE A 127 2.27 -22.15 25.93
CA ILE A 127 1.73 -21.14 26.84
C ILE A 127 0.21 -21.07 26.80
N SER A 128 -0.39 -20.55 27.87
CA SER A 128 -1.74 -19.98 27.86
C SER A 128 -1.64 -18.46 27.91
N ILE A 129 -2.46 -17.78 27.11
CA ILE A 129 -2.55 -16.32 27.09
C ILE A 129 -3.92 -15.91 27.63
N GLU A 130 -3.92 -15.00 28.60
CA GLU A 130 -5.10 -14.26 29.03
C GLU A 130 -4.89 -12.78 28.74
N VAL A 131 -5.84 -12.14 28.08
CA VAL A 131 -5.78 -10.71 27.74
C VAL A 131 -6.99 -9.98 28.29
N GLU A 132 -6.77 -8.82 28.91
CA GLU A 132 -7.84 -7.96 29.39
C GLU A 132 -8.53 -7.28 28.20
N ARG A 133 -9.87 -7.32 28.20
CA ARG A 133 -10.70 -6.68 27.18
C ARG A 133 -10.38 -5.18 27.14
N ASN A 134 -10.03 -4.68 25.96
CA ASN A 134 -9.69 -3.27 25.77
C ASN A 134 -10.35 -2.74 24.49
N GLY A 135 -11.47 -2.04 24.62
CA GLY A 135 -12.20 -1.50 23.47
C GLY A 135 -12.72 -2.57 22.51
N GLU A 136 -13.54 -2.16 21.54
CA GLU A 136 -14.13 -3.07 20.56
C GLU A 136 -13.14 -3.51 19.48
N VAL A 137 -12.31 -2.57 19.00
CA VAL A 137 -11.37 -2.81 17.89
C VAL A 137 -10.32 -3.85 18.27
N MET A 138 -9.65 -3.68 19.41
CA MET A 138 -8.62 -4.63 19.87
C MET A 138 -9.21 -6.00 20.18
N THR A 139 -10.34 -6.01 20.89
CA THR A 139 -11.03 -7.26 21.25
C THR A 139 -11.43 -8.04 20.01
N SER A 140 -11.96 -7.35 18.99
CA SER A 140 -12.36 -7.97 17.73
C SER A 140 -11.17 -8.47 16.93
N ALA A 141 -10.08 -7.69 16.85
CA ALA A 141 -8.84 -8.09 16.18
C ALA A 141 -8.23 -9.35 16.82
N ILE A 142 -8.08 -9.37 18.14
CA ILE A 142 -7.53 -10.54 18.86
C ILE A 142 -8.46 -11.76 18.72
N SER A 143 -9.78 -11.55 18.75
CA SER A 143 -10.74 -12.63 18.60
C SER A 143 -10.75 -13.22 17.19
N GLU A 144 -10.73 -12.38 16.15
CA GLU A 144 -10.77 -12.78 14.74
C GLU A 144 -9.48 -13.52 14.35
N PHE A 145 -8.32 -13.01 14.80
CA PHE A 145 -7.01 -13.60 14.52
C PHE A 145 -6.52 -14.56 15.61
N LYS A 146 -7.40 -15.03 16.50
CA LYS A 146 -7.06 -15.90 17.64
C LYS A 146 -6.22 -17.11 17.23
N GLN A 147 -6.60 -17.80 16.15
CA GLN A 147 -5.89 -18.99 15.67
C GLN A 147 -4.48 -18.65 15.15
N TYR A 148 -4.35 -17.53 14.43
CA TYR A 148 -3.06 -17.03 13.95
C TYR A 148 -2.14 -16.69 15.14
N ILE A 149 -2.64 -15.90 16.10
CA ILE A 149 -1.89 -15.52 17.30
C ILE A 149 -1.44 -16.75 18.08
N SER A 150 -2.35 -17.69 18.34
CA SER A 150 -2.03 -18.94 19.05
C SER A 150 -0.93 -19.75 18.36
N THR A 151 -1.00 -19.85 17.03
CA THR A 151 -0.02 -20.61 16.24
C THR A 151 1.36 -19.96 16.30
N GLU A 152 1.44 -18.66 16.02
CA GLU A 152 2.69 -17.93 16.00
C GLU A 152 3.35 -17.84 17.38
N THR A 153 2.56 -17.82 18.46
CA THR A 153 3.04 -17.67 19.84
C THR A 153 3.17 -18.99 20.62
N GLN A 154 2.95 -20.13 19.97
CA GLN A 154 2.90 -21.46 20.62
C GLN A 154 1.90 -21.52 21.79
N ALA A 155 0.83 -20.73 21.72
CA ALA A 155 -0.20 -20.70 22.75
C ALA A 155 -1.25 -21.78 22.48
N VAL A 156 -1.53 -22.63 23.48
CA VAL A 156 -2.60 -23.63 23.38
C VAL A 156 -3.96 -23.02 23.69
N SER A 157 -3.99 -21.90 24.40
CA SER A 157 -5.20 -21.14 24.69
C SER A 157 -4.94 -19.65 24.64
N LEU A 158 -5.96 -18.92 24.18
CA LEU A 158 -6.03 -17.46 24.20
C LEU A 158 -7.43 -17.09 24.66
N GLU A 159 -7.53 -16.43 25.81
CA GLU A 159 -8.80 -16.00 26.40
C GLU A 159 -8.83 -14.50 26.62
N ILE A 160 -9.93 -13.87 26.19
CA ILE A 160 -10.20 -12.47 26.47
C ILE A 160 -11.09 -12.41 27.71
N LYS A 161 -10.65 -11.71 28.75
CA LYS A 161 -11.35 -11.58 30.04
C LYS A 161 -11.60 -10.11 30.36
N ASP A 162 -12.64 -9.81 31.12
CA ASP A 162 -12.93 -8.43 31.52
C ASP A 162 -11.92 -7.89 32.54
N ASN A 163 -11.27 -8.78 33.29
CA ASN A 163 -10.15 -8.43 34.16
C ASN A 163 -9.09 -9.53 34.19
N VAL A 164 -7.82 -9.13 34.15
CA VAL A 164 -6.67 -10.05 34.28
C VAL A 164 -5.76 -9.59 35.41
N ALA A 165 -5.70 -10.38 36.48
CA ALA A 165 -4.82 -10.12 37.63
C ALA A 165 -3.39 -10.61 37.37
N ASN A 166 -2.39 -9.93 37.96
CA ASN A 166 -0.96 -10.22 37.78
C ASN A 166 -0.48 -10.17 36.32
N ALA A 167 -1.12 -9.34 35.51
CA ALA A 167 -0.79 -9.18 34.11
C ALA A 167 0.47 -8.32 33.91
N ALA A 168 1.22 -8.62 32.85
CA ALA A 168 2.21 -7.72 32.28
C ALA A 168 1.50 -6.67 31.41
N GLU A 169 2.05 -5.45 31.40
CA GLU A 169 1.58 -4.39 30.52
C GLU A 169 2.29 -4.47 29.17
N VAL A 170 1.51 -4.44 28.11
CA VAL A 170 1.96 -4.54 26.72
C VAL A 170 1.52 -3.29 25.97
N ASP A 171 2.49 -2.54 25.46
CA ASP A 171 2.24 -1.35 24.65
C ASP A 171 1.85 -1.74 23.22
N MET A 172 0.64 -1.35 22.80
CA MET A 172 0.07 -1.54 21.48
C MET A 172 -0.08 -0.19 20.74
N ASP A 173 0.90 0.68 20.93
CA ASP A 173 1.06 2.03 20.35
C ASP A 173 -0.01 3.04 20.79
N GLU A 174 -1.28 2.78 20.49
CA GLU A 174 -2.40 3.65 20.86
C GLU A 174 -3.07 3.23 22.18
N SER A 175 -2.70 2.07 22.74
CA SER A 175 -3.29 1.55 23.98
C SER A 175 -2.35 0.59 24.72
N ILE A 176 -2.53 0.48 26.03
CA ILE A 176 -1.82 -0.50 26.86
C ILE A 176 -2.77 -1.67 27.14
N LEU A 177 -2.31 -2.89 26.86
CA LEU A 177 -3.01 -4.13 27.17
C LEU A 177 -2.42 -4.81 28.38
N LYS A 178 -3.29 -5.38 29.21
CA LYS A 178 -2.88 -6.28 30.28
C LYS A 178 -2.94 -7.71 29.79
N VAL A 179 -1.78 -8.36 29.78
CA VAL A 179 -1.62 -9.73 29.30
C VAL A 179 -0.96 -10.59 30.37
N LEU A 180 -1.54 -11.75 30.64
CA LEU A 180 -0.92 -12.78 31.47
C LEU A 180 -0.54 -13.98 30.60
N ILE A 181 0.73 -14.35 30.64
CA ILE A 181 1.26 -15.55 30.00
C ILE A 181 1.60 -16.56 31.10
N ARG A 182 1.17 -17.81 30.91
CA ARG A 182 1.59 -18.93 31.78
C ARG A 182 2.15 -20.07 30.94
N VAL A 183 3.26 -20.65 31.38
CA VAL A 183 3.83 -21.85 30.77
C VAL A 183 2.99 -23.04 31.16
N ILE A 184 2.69 -23.88 30.19
CA ILE A 184 2.00 -25.15 30.38
C ILE A 184 3.07 -26.24 30.34
N LYS A 185 3.19 -26.94 31.47
CA LYS A 185 4.05 -28.11 31.61
C LYS A 185 3.33 -29.36 31.17
#